data_AF-A0A2D6DRH5-F1
#
_entry.id   AF-A0A2D6DRH5-F1
#
_cell.length_a   1.000
_cell.length_b   1.000
_cell.length_c   1.000
_cell.angle_alpha   90.00
_cell.angle_beta   90.00
_cell.angle_gamma   90.00
#
_symmetry.space_group_name_H-M   'P 1'
#
loop_
_entity.id
_entity.type
_entity.pdbx_description
1 polymer ?
#
loop_
_entity_poly.entity_id
_entity_poly.type
_entity_poly.pdbx_seq_one_letter_code
_entity_poly.pdbx_strand_id
1 'polypeptide(L)'
;MNKKLKIPKFKNEDQERDFWSKVNLNEYFKADDFESVSFSNLKPSSRSISIRLPEYILVRLKERANALQVPYQSLIKQYIAKELFIK
;
A
#
# COMPACT_ATOMS: atom_id res chain seq x y z
N MET A 1 2.94 -2.09 29.02
CA MET A 1 1.70 -1.28 28.98
C MET A 1 1.59 -0.38 30.20
N ASN A 2 1.17 0.89 30.05
CA ASN A 2 1.08 1.86 31.17
C ASN A 2 -0.34 2.02 31.76
N LYS A 3 -1.39 1.91 30.94
CA LYS A 3 -2.81 2.00 31.35
C LYS A 3 -3.67 1.04 30.53
N LYS A 4 -4.73 0.48 31.14
CA LYS A 4 -5.68 -0.40 30.44
C LYS A 4 -6.64 0.44 29.58
N LEU A 5 -6.51 0.31 28.26
CA LEU A 5 -7.43 0.91 27.28
C LEU A 5 -8.76 0.15 27.30
N LYS A 6 -9.87 0.84 27.59
CA LYS A 6 -11.21 0.27 27.52
C LYS A 6 -11.74 0.45 26.09
N ILE A 7 -11.69 -0.60 25.29
CA ILE A 7 -12.18 -0.60 23.92
C ILE A 7 -13.69 -0.90 23.95
N PRO A 8 -14.56 0.01 23.48
CA PRO A 8 -16.00 -0.25 23.39
C PRO A 8 -16.31 -1.25 22.25
N LYS A 9 -17.45 -1.93 22.32
CA LYS A 9 -17.91 -2.78 21.21
C LYS A 9 -18.43 -1.90 20.08
N PHE A 10 -17.73 -1.88 18.95
CA PHE A 10 -18.16 -1.13 17.76
C PHE A 10 -19.17 -1.93 16.94
N LYS A 11 -20.09 -1.22 16.28
CA LYS A 11 -21.09 -1.83 15.39
C LYS A 11 -20.63 -1.82 13.92
N ASN A 12 -19.69 -0.95 13.56
CA ASN A 12 -19.20 -0.77 12.19
C ASN A 12 -17.71 -0.34 12.19
N GLU A 13 -17.00 -0.64 11.10
CA GLU A 13 -15.57 -0.33 10.92
C GLU A 13 -15.29 1.18 10.92
N ASP A 14 -16.20 1.99 10.37
CA ASP A 14 -16.06 3.45 10.36
C ASP A 14 -16.01 4.04 11.79
N GLN A 15 -16.81 3.50 12.71
CA GLN A 15 -16.84 3.93 14.11
C GLN A 15 -15.55 3.55 14.85
N GLU A 16 -14.97 2.41 14.49
CA GLU A 16 -13.69 1.96 15.02
C GLU A 16 -12.56 2.87 14.53
N ARG A 17 -12.54 3.21 13.24
CA ARG A 17 -11.56 4.14 12.66
C ARG A 17 -11.62 5.52 13.32
N ASP A 18 -12.83 6.05 13.52
CA ASP A 18 -13.03 7.34 14.20
C ASP A 18 -12.56 7.31 15.66
N PHE A 19 -12.75 6.20 16.37
CA PHE A 19 -12.24 6.02 17.72
C PHE A 19 -10.71 6.01 17.74
N TRP A 20 -10.07 5.20 16.89
CA TRP A 20 -8.61 5.12 16.82
C TRP A 20 -7.96 6.45 16.39
N SER A 21 -8.64 7.25 15.56
CA SER A 21 -8.14 8.57 15.17
C SER A 21 -8.04 9.57 16.34
N LYS A 22 -8.84 9.39 17.39
CA LYS A 22 -8.89 10.28 18.57
C LYS A 22 -8.05 9.77 19.74
N VAL A 23 -7.64 8.50 19.72
CA VAL A 23 -6.91 7.87 20.83
C VAL A 23 -5.40 8.05 20.63
N ASN A 24 -4.76 8.78 21.56
CA ASN A 24 -3.31 8.88 21.63
C ASN A 24 -2.70 7.59 22.21
N LEU A 25 -2.15 6.73 21.35
CA LEU A 25 -1.54 5.45 21.74
C LEU A 25 -0.33 5.60 22.68
N ASN A 26 0.36 6.74 22.63
CA ASN A 26 1.52 7.05 23.48
C ASN A 26 1.17 7.09 24.99
N GLU A 27 -0.08 7.35 25.36
CA GLU A 27 -0.51 7.38 26.76
C GLU A 27 -0.71 5.99 27.37
N TYR A 28 -0.84 4.96 26.52
CA TYR A 28 -1.25 3.61 26.92
C TYR A 28 -0.18 2.54 26.64
N PHE A 29 0.60 2.69 25.56
CA PHE A 29 1.60 1.71 25.10
C PHE A 29 3.03 2.26 25.20
N LYS A 30 3.99 1.41 25.55
CA LYS A 30 5.44 1.67 25.47
C LYS A 30 5.99 1.03 24.20
N ALA A 31 7.15 1.51 23.72
CA ALA A 31 7.81 0.97 22.53
C ALA A 31 8.04 -0.55 22.59
N ASP A 32 8.34 -1.08 23.79
CA ASP A 32 8.51 -2.53 24.04
C ASP A 32 7.20 -3.34 23.93
N ASP A 33 6.03 -2.70 23.94
CA ASP A 33 4.74 -3.38 23.80
C ASP A 33 4.35 -3.63 22.33
N PHE A 34 5.11 -3.09 21.36
CA PHE A 34 4.79 -3.23 19.93
C PHE A 34 5.57 -4.40 19.31
N GLU A 35 4.83 -5.37 18.76
CA GLU A 35 5.41 -6.47 18.00
C GLU A 35 5.51 -6.12 16.50
N SER A 36 6.62 -6.51 15.87
CA SER A 36 6.78 -6.39 14.43
C SER A 36 5.90 -7.40 13.71
N VAL A 37 4.68 -6.99 13.34
CA VAL A 37 3.78 -7.82 12.55
C VAL A 37 4.09 -7.68 11.07
N SER A 38 4.34 -8.81 10.40
CA SER A 38 4.41 -8.88 8.95
C SER A 38 3.01 -9.18 8.42
N PHE A 39 2.44 -8.25 7.66
CA PHE A 39 1.15 -8.44 7.01
C PHE A 39 1.28 -9.27 5.72
N SER A 40 1.72 -10.52 5.86
CA SER A 40 1.96 -11.46 4.76
C SER A 40 0.75 -11.71 3.86
N ASN A 41 -0.47 -11.50 4.38
CA ASN A 41 -1.73 -11.74 3.66
C ASN A 41 -2.43 -10.46 3.13
N LEU A 42 -1.86 -9.26 3.33
CA LEU A 42 -2.42 -8.06 2.72
C LEU A 42 -2.03 -8.02 1.24
N LYS A 43 -2.94 -8.44 0.36
CA LYS A 43 -2.77 -8.30 -1.09
C LYS A 43 -2.70 -6.80 -1.42
N PRO A 44 -1.65 -6.32 -2.12
CA PRO A 44 -1.63 -4.95 -2.61
C PRO A 44 -2.88 -4.70 -3.46
N SER A 45 -3.67 -3.71 -3.09
CA SER A 45 -4.87 -3.37 -3.84
C SER A 45 -4.46 -2.75 -5.18
N SER A 46 -5.04 -3.22 -6.28
CA SER A 46 -4.80 -2.68 -7.62
C SER A 46 -5.99 -1.82 -8.05
N ARG A 47 -5.75 -0.55 -8.39
CA ARG A 47 -6.77 0.35 -8.95
C ARG A 47 -6.52 0.58 -10.43
N SER A 48 -7.58 0.44 -11.24
CA SER A 48 -7.53 0.83 -12.66
C SER A 48 -7.43 2.35 -12.79
N ILE A 49 -6.49 2.82 -13.61
CA ILE A 49 -6.33 4.24 -13.95
C ILE A 49 -6.20 4.40 -15.47
N SER A 50 -6.76 5.48 -16.00
CA SER A 50 -6.58 5.86 -17.41
C SER A 50 -5.45 6.89 -17.50
N ILE A 51 -4.46 6.63 -18.36
CA ILE A 51 -3.30 7.51 -18.58
C ILE A 51 -3.19 7.78 -20.08
N ARG A 52 -2.87 9.01 -20.46
CA ARG A 52 -2.52 9.35 -21.86
C ARG A 52 -1.00 9.27 -22.02
N LEU A 53 -0.56 8.55 -23.05
CA LEU A 53 0.84 8.41 -23.41
C LEU A 53 1.02 8.78 -24.89
N PRO A 54 2.13 9.44 -25.28
CA PRO A 54 2.47 9.62 -26.68
C PRO A 54 2.61 8.28 -27.41
N GLU A 55 2.11 8.20 -28.64
CA GLU A 55 2.08 6.96 -29.44
C GLU A 55 3.48 6.35 -29.62
N TYR A 56 4.48 7.19 -29.90
CA TYR A 56 5.86 6.74 -30.12
C TYR A 56 6.45 6.03 -28.89
N ILE A 57 6.09 6.46 -27.67
CA ILE A 57 6.53 5.82 -26.43
C ILE A 57 5.87 4.45 -26.28
N LEU A 58 4.58 4.37 -26.57
CA LEU A 58 3.80 3.14 -26.47
C LEU A 58 4.32 2.05 -27.42
N VAL A 59 4.72 2.44 -28.64
CA VAL A 59 5.38 1.55 -29.61
C VAL A 59 6.70 1.03 -29.05
N ARG A 60 7.60 1.91 -28.60
CA ARG A 60 8.90 1.52 -28.03
C ARG A 60 8.78 0.62 -26.80
N LEU A 61 7.79 0.89 -25.96
CA LEU A 61 7.50 0.08 -24.79
C LEU A 61 7.07 -1.34 -25.19
N LYS A 62 6.22 -1.50 -26.21
CA LYS A 62 5.81 -2.81 -26.71
C LYS A 62 6.99 -3.59 -27.29
N GLU A 63 7.85 -2.94 -28.07
CA GLU A 63 9.09 -3.55 -28.58
C GLU A 63 9.97 -4.08 -27.44
N ARG A 64 10.20 -3.23 -26.42
CA ARG A 64 11.03 -3.59 -25.27
C ARG A 64 10.41 -4.70 -24.42
N ALA A 65 9.10 -4.66 -24.23
CA ALA A 65 8.37 -5.69 -23.48
C ALA A 65 8.43 -7.05 -24.17
N ASN A 66 8.30 -7.07 -25.51
CA ASN A 66 8.47 -8.27 -26.30
C ASN A 66 9.90 -8.84 -26.18
N ALA A 67 10.93 -7.99 -26.31
CA ALA A 67 12.32 -8.40 -26.15
C ALA A 67 12.63 -9.01 -24.76
N LEU A 68 11.91 -8.55 -23.73
CA LEU A 68 12.02 -9.06 -22.36
C LEU A 68 11.02 -10.21 -22.06
N GLN A 69 10.22 -10.63 -23.04
CA GLN A 69 9.15 -11.63 -22.91
C GLN A 69 8.15 -11.33 -21.78
N VAL A 70 7.85 -10.06 -21.56
CA VAL A 70 6.85 -9.62 -20.57
C VAL A 70 5.73 -8.82 -21.24
N PRO A 71 4.50 -8.82 -20.68
CA PRO A 71 3.45 -7.91 -21.15
C PRO A 71 3.85 -6.44 -20.96
N TYR A 72 3.52 -5.58 -21.93
CA TYR A 72 3.87 -4.16 -21.85
C TYR A 72 3.26 -3.46 -20.62
N GLN A 73 2.07 -3.87 -20.17
CA GLN A 73 1.45 -3.34 -18.96
C GLN A 73 2.25 -3.74 -17.70
N SER A 74 2.82 -4.94 -17.68
CA SER A 74 3.69 -5.39 -16.59
C SER A 74 5.00 -4.61 -16.59
N LEU A 75 5.57 -4.34 -17.76
CA LEU A 75 6.78 -3.52 -17.90
C LEU A 75 6.54 -2.08 -17.41
N ILE A 76 5.39 -1.47 -17.71
CA ILE A 76 5.02 -0.14 -17.18
C ILE A 76 5.02 -0.16 -15.65
N LYS A 77 4.38 -1.17 -15.05
CA LYS A 77 4.33 -1.31 -13.59
C LYS A 77 5.72 -1.44 -12.98
N GLN A 78 6.61 -2.21 -13.61
CA GLN A 78 7.99 -2.38 -13.15
C GLN A 78 8.77 -1.07 -13.22
N TYR A 79 8.64 -0.28 -14.28
CA TYR A 79 9.32 1.01 -14.39
C TYR A 79 8.81 2.02 -13.36
N ILE A 80 7.50 2.10 -13.15
CA ILE A 80 6.93 2.98 -12.11
C ILE A 80 7.38 2.53 -10.71
N ALA A 81 7.34 1.22 -10.44
CA ALA A 81 7.77 0.67 -9.16
C ALA A 81 9.26 0.93 -8.93
N LYS A 82 10.09 0.75 -9.97
CA LYS A 82 11.52 1.04 -9.91
C LYS A 82 11.73 2.50 -9.47
N GLU A 83 11.11 3.46 -10.14
CA GLU A 83 11.37 4.88 -9.83
C GLU A 83 10.78 5.36 -8.50
N LEU A 84 9.70 4.73 -8.01
CA LEU A 84 9.09 5.08 -6.73
C LEU A 84 9.72 4.39 -5.53
N PHE A 85 10.31 3.20 -5.72
CA PHE A 85 10.83 2.36 -4.62
C PHE A 85 12.35 2.20 -4.63
N ILE A 86 13.08 2.83 -5.55
CA ILE A 86 14.52 3.03 -5.39
C ILE A 86 14.73 4.01 -4.23
N LYS A 87 15.38 3.50 -3.17
CA LYS A 87 15.99 4.29 -2.10
C LYS A 87 17.40 4.70 -2.49
#